data_AF-A0A2E9UY70-F1
#
_entry.id   AF-A0A2E9UY70-F1
#
_cell.length_a   1.000
_cell.length_b   1.000
_cell.length_c   1.000
_cell.angle_alpha   90.00
_cell.angle_beta   90.00
_cell.angle_gamma   90.00
#
_symmetry.space_group_name_H-M   'P 1'
#
loop_
_entity.id
_entity.type
_entity.pdbx_description
1 polymer ?
#
loop_
_entity_poly.entity_id
_entity_poly.type
_entity_poly.pdbx_seq_one_letter_code
_entity_poly.pdbx_strand_id
1 'polypeptide(L)'
;MARADRQDRSNREQKEDPELIEKLVGINRVAKVVKGGRRFGFAALVVVGDGRGRVGHGAGKAREVPEAIRKATEQAKRSMVRVPLREGRTLHHDIKGDYGAGHVILRSAPSGTGVIAGGPMRAIFE
;
A
#
# COMPACT_ATOMS: atom_id res chain seq x y z
N MET A 1 54.29 0.90 -5.40
CA MET A 1 53.38 1.14 -4.27
C MET A 1 52.20 1.95 -4.81
N ALA A 2 51.19 1.28 -5.36
CA ALA A 2 50.01 0.73 -4.67
C ALA A 2 48.79 1.60 -5.04
N ARG A 3 48.24 1.32 -6.23
CA ARG A 3 46.87 1.67 -6.60
C ARG A 3 45.96 0.62 -5.95
N ALA A 4 45.11 1.01 -5.01
CA ALA A 4 43.84 0.34 -4.69
C ALA A 4 43.25 0.95 -3.41
N ASP A 5 42.29 1.86 -3.55
CA ASP A 5 41.37 2.19 -2.44
C ASP A 5 40.11 2.88 -2.98
N ARG A 6 39.41 2.22 -3.91
CA ARG A 6 38.08 2.67 -4.33
C ARG A 6 37.19 1.52 -4.82
N GLN A 7 37.12 0.46 -4.03
CA GLN A 7 36.13 -0.61 -4.17
C GLN A 7 35.54 -0.91 -2.79
N ASP A 8 34.59 -0.07 -2.36
CA ASP A 8 33.69 -0.46 -1.26
C ASP A 8 32.31 0.18 -1.42
N ARG A 9 31.72 0.04 -2.62
CA ARG A 9 30.32 0.39 -2.92
C ARG A 9 29.53 -0.81 -3.42
N SER A 10 29.99 -2.02 -3.11
CA SER A 10 29.39 -3.27 -3.55
C SER A 10 28.82 -4.07 -2.38
N ASN A 11 28.01 -3.45 -1.51
CA ASN A 11 27.11 -4.23 -0.66
C ASN A 11 26.00 -3.38 -0.01
N ARG A 12 25.25 -2.59 -0.77
CA ARG A 12 23.93 -2.16 -0.28
C ARG A 12 22.96 -3.30 -0.56
N GLU A 13 23.05 -4.29 0.32
CA GLU A 13 22.06 -5.32 0.63
C GLU A 13 20.91 -5.33 -0.37
N GLN A 14 20.89 -6.34 -1.24
CA GLN A 14 19.65 -6.95 -1.68
C GLN A 14 18.94 -7.41 -0.40
N LYS A 15 18.28 -6.47 0.30
CA LYS A 15 17.27 -6.78 1.28
C LYS A 15 16.29 -7.64 0.51
N GLU A 16 16.28 -8.93 0.84
CA GLU A 16 15.20 -9.85 0.52
C GLU A 16 13.92 -9.03 0.54
N ASP A 17 13.31 -8.82 -0.63
CA ASP A 17 12.00 -8.17 -0.69
C ASP A 17 11.16 -9.00 0.30
N PRO A 18 10.71 -8.43 1.43
CA PRO A 18 9.81 -9.17 2.29
C PRO A 18 8.66 -9.65 1.40
N GLU A 19 8.12 -10.84 1.65
CA GLU A 19 6.95 -11.32 0.91
C GLU A 19 5.81 -10.32 1.13
N LEU A 20 5.72 -9.36 0.21
CA LEU A 20 4.77 -8.26 0.25
C LEU A 20 3.55 -8.70 -0.53
N ILE A 21 2.43 -8.73 0.16
CA ILE A 21 1.12 -9.00 -0.40
C ILE A 21 0.63 -7.69 -1.02
N GLU A 22 0.38 -7.72 -2.32
CA GLU A 22 -0.17 -6.58 -3.06
C GLU A 22 -1.66 -6.82 -3.34
N LYS A 23 -2.52 -5.89 -2.92
CA LYS A 23 -3.97 -5.93 -3.14
C LYS A 23 -4.42 -4.69 -3.91
N LEU A 24 -5.09 -4.91 -5.04
CA LEU A 24 -5.75 -3.85 -5.80
C LEU A 24 -7.08 -3.50 -5.11
N VAL A 25 -7.22 -2.26 -4.63
CA VAL A 25 -8.47 -1.80 -4.01
C VAL A 25 -9.44 -1.29 -5.07
N GLY A 26 -8.93 -0.56 -6.06
CA GLY A 26 -9.78 0.01 -7.09
C GLY A 26 -9.00 0.54 -8.27
N ILE A 27 -9.65 0.51 -9.43
CA ILE A 27 -9.16 1.08 -10.67
C ILE A 27 -10.22 1.99 -11.27
N ASN A 28 -9.82 3.21 -11.59
CA ASN A 28 -10.69 4.23 -12.15
C ASN A 28 -10.14 4.70 -13.49
N ARG A 29 -10.99 4.73 -14.51
CA ARG A 29 -10.67 5.41 -15.77
C ARG A 29 -10.98 6.89 -15.62
N VAL A 30 -9.94 7.72 -15.66
CA VAL A 30 -10.04 9.18 -15.52
C VAL A 30 -9.77 9.85 -16.87
N ALA A 31 -10.38 11.02 -17.10
CA ALA A 31 -10.23 11.74 -18.36
C ALA A 31 -9.90 13.21 -18.12
N LYS A 32 -8.98 13.76 -18.92
CA LYS A 32 -8.72 15.21 -19.02
C LYS A 32 -9.24 15.71 -20.37
N VAL A 33 -10.18 16.66 -20.34
CA VAL A 33 -10.74 17.29 -21.55
C VAL A 33 -9.73 18.30 -22.12
N VAL A 34 -9.58 18.31 -23.44
CA VAL A 34 -8.72 19.23 -24.21
C VAL A 34 -9.48 19.70 -25.45
N LYS A 35 -8.96 20.72 -26.15
CA LYS A 35 -9.62 21.31 -27.34
C LYS A 35 -9.99 20.29 -28.44
N GLY A 36 -9.25 19.18 -28.55
CA GLY A 36 -9.46 18.12 -29.55
C GLY A 36 -10.05 16.81 -29.00
N GLY A 37 -10.64 16.80 -27.80
CA GLY A 37 -11.29 15.60 -27.24
C GLY A 37 -10.94 15.31 -25.79
N ARG A 38 -10.88 14.03 -25.42
CA ARG A 38 -10.58 13.58 -24.05
C ARG A 38 -9.33 12.71 -24.02
N ARG A 39 -8.35 13.07 -23.20
CA ARG A 39 -7.19 12.23 -22.90
C ARG A 39 -7.55 11.35 -21.72
N PHE A 40 -7.65 10.05 -21.96
CA PHE A 40 -7.89 9.06 -20.91
C PHE A 40 -6.59 8.69 -20.19
N GLY A 41 -6.74 8.28 -18.94
CA GLY A 41 -5.72 7.60 -18.16
C GLY A 41 -6.41 6.72 -17.12
N PHE A 42 -5.62 5.87 -16.47
CA PHE A 42 -6.07 5.01 -15.39
C PHE A 42 -5.43 5.44 -14.09
N ALA A 43 -6.25 5.52 -13.04
CA ALA A 43 -5.81 5.70 -11.68
C ALA A 43 -6.03 4.38 -10.93
N ALA A 44 -4.99 3.86 -10.30
CA ALA A 44 -5.04 2.64 -9.50
C ALA A 44 -4.72 2.98 -8.05
N LEU A 45 -5.49 2.41 -7.11
CA LEU A 45 -5.21 2.43 -5.68
C LEU A 45 -4.80 1.01 -5.25
N VAL A 46 -3.60 0.90 -4.70
CA VAL A 46 -3.01 -0.37 -4.26
C VAL A 46 -2.65 -0.27 -2.79
N VAL A 47 -2.88 -1.37 -2.08
CA VAL A 47 -2.42 -1.59 -0.71
C VAL A 47 -1.36 -2.68 -0.75
N VAL A 48 -0.30 -2.47 0.02
CA VAL A 48 0.82 -3.41 0.15
C VAL A 48 1.03 -3.70 1.63
N GLY A 49 1.19 -4.97 1.99
CA GLY A 49 1.35 -5.38 3.39
C GLY A 49 2.23 -6.62 3.54
N ASP A 50 2.78 -6.82 4.73
CA ASP A 50 3.59 -8.01 5.05
C ASP A 50 2.83 -9.03 5.92
N GLY A 51 1.53 -8.82 6.16
CA GLY A 51 0.69 -9.66 7.03
C GLY A 51 1.10 -9.65 8.52
N ARG A 52 2.15 -8.91 8.89
CA ARG A 52 2.73 -8.88 10.24
C ARG A 52 2.61 -7.49 10.88
N GLY A 53 1.66 -6.70 10.40
CA GLY A 53 1.36 -5.37 10.92
C GLY A 53 2.15 -4.25 10.25
N ARG A 54 2.85 -4.46 9.12
CA ARG A 54 3.26 -3.35 8.25
C ARG A 54 2.35 -3.27 7.04
N VAL A 55 1.83 -2.07 6.80
CA VAL A 55 0.92 -1.79 5.69
C VAL A 55 1.24 -0.43 5.07
N GLY A 56 1.12 -0.33 3.76
CA GLY A 56 1.34 0.87 2.98
C GLY A 56 0.28 0.98 1.89
N HIS A 57 0.00 2.20 1.47
CA HIS A 57 -0.93 2.47 0.38
C HIS A 57 -0.29 3.40 -0.65
N GLY A 58 -0.68 3.23 -1.90
CA GLY A 58 -0.15 4.00 -3.01
C GLY A 58 -1.20 4.23 -4.09
N ALA A 59 -1.11 5.40 -4.73
CA ALA A 59 -2.00 5.79 -5.81
C ALA A 59 -1.18 6.11 -7.07
N GLY A 60 -1.39 5.32 -8.12
CA GLY A 60 -0.66 5.46 -9.38
C GLY A 60 -1.58 5.95 -10.49
N LYS A 61 -1.07 6.85 -11.35
CA LYS A 61 -1.78 7.27 -12.56
C LYS A 61 -0.89 7.12 -13.79
N ALA A 62 -1.41 6.46 -14.82
CA ALA A 62 -0.71 6.27 -16.08
C ALA A 62 -1.68 6.22 -17.26
N ARG A 63 -1.15 6.07 -18.49
CA ARG A 63 -1.96 5.89 -19.69
C ARG A 63 -2.49 4.46 -19.81
N GLU A 64 -1.72 3.50 -19.28
CA GLU A 64 -2.05 2.08 -19.29
C GLU A 64 -2.27 1.56 -17.87
N VAL A 65 -3.04 0.48 -17.76
CA VAL A 65 -3.38 -0.13 -16.47
C VAL A 65 -2.14 -0.72 -15.76
N PRO A 66 -1.30 -1.54 -16.41
CA PRO A 66 -0.16 -2.17 -15.70
C PRO A 66 0.86 -1.14 -15.22
N GLU A 67 1.06 -0.07 -15.99
CA GLU A 67 1.95 1.04 -15.61
C GLU A 67 1.41 1.83 -14.41
N ALA A 68 0.08 2.01 -14.32
CA ALA A 68 -0.55 2.65 -13.16
C ALA A 68 -0.39 1.82 -11.89
N ILE A 69 -0.56 0.49 -11.99
CA ILE A 69 -0.40 -0.43 -10.86
C ILE A 69 1.06 -0.42 -10.38
N ARG A 70 2.05 -0.54 -11.28
CA ARG A 70 3.47 -0.49 -10.91
C ARG A 70 3.83 0.79 -10.14
N LYS A 71 3.37 1.96 -10.63
CA LYS A 71 3.59 3.25 -9.93
C LYS A 71 2.93 3.28 -8.55
N ALA A 72 1.72 2.71 -8.43
CA ALA A 72 1.02 2.61 -7.15
C ALA A 72 1.78 1.70 -6.17
N THR A 73 2.23 0.52 -6.62
CA THR A 73 3.02 -0.42 -5.81
C THR A 73 4.33 0.21 -5.33
N GLU A 74 5.09 0.86 -6.21
CA GLU A 74 6.35 1.52 -5.81
C GLU A 74 6.12 2.63 -4.78
N GLN A 75 5.03 3.38 -4.91
CA GLN A 75 4.67 4.40 -3.93
C GLN A 75 4.27 3.75 -2.59
N ALA A 76 3.47 2.68 -2.62
CA ALA A 76 3.02 1.97 -1.42
C ALA A 76 4.19 1.36 -0.64
N LYS A 77 5.19 0.78 -1.33
CA LYS A 77 6.42 0.25 -0.71
C LYS A 77 7.21 1.32 0.05
N ARG A 78 7.14 2.58 -0.39
CA ARG A 78 7.83 3.72 0.27
C ARG A 78 7.03 4.29 1.46
N SER A 79 5.71 4.14 1.46
CA SER A 79 4.81 4.68 2.49
C SER A 79 4.41 3.65 3.56
N MET A 80 5.18 2.58 3.73
CA MET A 80 4.89 1.52 4.70
C MET A 80 4.92 2.06 6.13
N VAL A 81 3.83 1.85 6.87
CA VAL A 81 3.66 2.20 8.28
C VAL A 81 3.58 0.92 9.10
N ARG A 82 4.21 0.93 10.28
CA ARG A 82 4.08 -0.14 11.27
C ARG A 82 2.90 0.12 12.19
N VAL A 83 1.94 -0.80 12.20
CA VAL A 83 0.76 -0.79 13.05
C VAL A 83 1.02 -1.69 14.27
N PRO A 84 0.84 -1.20 15.51
CA PRO A 84 0.95 -2.03 16.70
C PRO A 84 -0.27 -2.95 16.81
N LEU A 85 -0.03 -4.25 16.75
CA LEU A 85 -1.05 -5.28 16.89
C LEU A 85 -0.85 -6.05 18.20
N ARG A 86 -1.93 -6.21 18.96
CA ARG A 86 -2.00 -7.09 20.11
C ARG A 86 -1.92 -8.54 19.65
N GLU A 87 -0.98 -9.30 20.21
CA GLU A 87 -0.74 -10.72 19.88
C GLU A 87 -0.46 -10.95 18.38
N GLY A 88 -0.09 -9.89 17.63
CA GLY A 88 0.08 -9.94 16.19
C GLY A 88 -1.21 -10.10 15.37
N ARG A 89 -2.40 -9.99 16.00
CA ARG A 89 -3.69 -10.30 15.33
C ARG A 89 -4.76 -9.20 15.42
N THR A 90 -4.84 -8.45 16.51
CA THR A 90 -5.98 -7.54 16.78
C THR A 90 -5.50 -6.21 17.32
N LEU A 91 -6.41 -5.24 17.42
CA LEU A 91 -6.13 -3.92 17.97
C LEU A 91 -6.12 -3.94 19.50
N HIS A 92 -5.37 -3.02 20.11
CA HIS A 92 -5.28 -2.91 21.57
C HIS A 92 -6.55 -2.34 22.20
N HIS A 93 -7.23 -1.43 21.51
CA HIS A 93 -8.46 -0.76 21.92
C HIS A 93 -9.28 -0.37 20.69
N ASP A 94 -10.53 0.03 20.89
CA ASP A 94 -11.39 0.51 19.83
C ASP A 94 -10.95 1.91 19.38
N ILE A 95 -10.88 2.12 18.07
CA ILE A 95 -10.35 3.34 17.45
C ILE A 95 -11.42 3.95 16.56
N LYS A 96 -11.56 5.28 16.61
CA LYS A 96 -12.32 6.05 15.62
C LYS A 96 -11.32 6.83 14.78
N GLY A 97 -11.42 6.70 13.46
CA GLY A 97 -10.56 7.36 12.50
C GLY A 97 -11.39 8.18 11.54
N ASP A 98 -11.06 9.46 11.42
CA ASP A 98 -11.75 10.40 10.55
C ASP A 98 -10.76 10.96 9.52
N TYR A 99 -11.16 10.94 8.24
CA TYR A 99 -10.39 11.53 7.15
C TYR A 99 -11.32 12.14 6.10
N GLY A 100 -11.35 13.48 6.02
CA GLY A 100 -12.31 14.20 5.19
C GLY A 100 -13.74 13.91 5.62
N ALA A 101 -14.57 13.39 4.73
CA ALA A 101 -15.92 12.92 5.04
C ALA A 101 -15.99 11.43 5.43
N GLY A 102 -14.85 10.71 5.38
CA GLY A 102 -14.77 9.31 5.75
C GLY A 102 -14.65 9.13 7.25
N HIS A 103 -15.55 8.33 7.82
CA HIS A 103 -15.56 7.97 9.23
C HIS A 103 -15.42 6.46 9.35
N VAL A 104 -14.46 6.01 10.16
CA VAL A 104 -14.15 4.61 10.36
C VAL A 104 -14.19 4.31 11.85
N ILE A 105 -14.87 3.22 12.21
CA ILE A 105 -14.82 2.66 13.55
C ILE A 105 -14.15 1.30 13.47
N LEU A 106 -13.03 1.16 14.16
CA LEU A 106 -12.30 -0.08 14.32
C LEU A 106 -12.56 -0.61 15.72
N ARG A 107 -12.99 -1.86 15.82
CA ARG A 107 -13.21 -2.52 17.10
C ARG A 107 -12.28 -3.71 17.27
N SER A 108 -11.76 -3.84 18.47
CA SER A 108 -11.02 -5.04 18.88
C SER A 108 -11.96 -6.24 18.91
N ALA A 109 -11.47 -7.41 18.49
CA ALA A 109 -12.28 -8.61 18.36
C ALA A 109 -11.63 -9.79 19.12
N PRO A 110 -12.44 -10.65 19.77
CA PRO A 110 -11.98 -11.93 20.31
C PRO A 110 -11.33 -12.81 19.23
N SER A 111 -10.55 -13.80 19.66
CA SER A 111 -10.00 -14.80 18.74
C SER A 111 -11.13 -15.58 18.06
N GLY A 112 -10.96 -15.89 16.77
CA GLY A 112 -11.91 -16.68 15.99
C GLY A 112 -13.00 -15.89 15.24
N THR A 113 -13.12 -14.57 15.43
CA THR A 113 -14.11 -13.75 14.70
C THR A 113 -13.77 -13.55 13.22
N GLY A 114 -12.47 -13.55 12.87
CA GLY A 114 -12.01 -13.22 11.53
C GLY A 114 -12.14 -11.72 11.20
N VAL A 115 -11.80 -11.35 9.96
CA VAL A 115 -11.86 -9.97 9.49
C VAL A 115 -13.25 -9.65 8.95
N ILE A 116 -14.00 -8.83 9.68
CA ILE A 116 -15.31 -8.32 9.25
C ILE A 116 -15.14 -6.84 8.88
N ALA A 117 -14.97 -6.58 7.59
CA ALA A 117 -14.72 -5.24 7.09
C ALA A 117 -15.33 -5.05 5.69
N GLY A 118 -15.72 -3.82 5.38
CA GLY A 118 -16.14 -3.43 4.03
C GLY A 118 -14.99 -3.52 3.02
N GLY A 119 -15.29 -3.56 1.73
CA GLY A 119 -14.33 -3.88 0.66
C GLY A 119 -12.95 -3.21 0.79
N PRO A 120 -12.86 -1.86 0.83
CA PRO A 120 -11.58 -1.16 0.94
C PRO A 120 -10.82 -1.47 2.25
N MET A 121 -11.54 -1.67 3.35
CA MET A 121 -10.95 -1.93 4.67
C MET A 121 -10.46 -3.36 4.79
N ARG A 122 -11.17 -4.30 4.16
CA ARG A 122 -10.77 -5.71 4.11
C ARG A 122 -9.44 -5.89 3.39
N ALA A 123 -9.21 -5.15 2.30
CA ALA A 123 -7.94 -5.15 1.58
C ALA A 123 -6.76 -4.59 2.39
N ILE A 124 -7.02 -3.87 3.49
CA ILE A 124 -5.99 -3.36 4.42
C ILE A 124 -5.70 -4.36 5.55
N PHE A 125 -6.70 -5.13 5.96
CA PHE A 125 -6.58 -6.09 7.07
C PHE A 125 -6.16 -7.50 6.66
N GLU A 126 -6.41 -7.89 5.41
CA GLU A 126 -5.85 -9.11 4.80
C GLU A 126 -4.40 -8.88 4.37
#